data_AF-A0A0N0RFF1-F1
#
_entry.id   AF-A0A0N0RFF1-F1
#
_cell.length_a   1.000
_cell.length_b   1.000
_cell.length_c   1.000
_cell.angle_alpha   90.00
_cell.angle_beta   90.00
_cell.angle_gamma   90.00
#
_symmetry.space_group_name_H-M   'P 1'
#
loop_
_entity.id
_entity.type
_entity.pdbx_description
1 polymer ?
#
loop_
_entity_poly.entity_id
_entity_poly.type
_entity_poly.pdbx_seq_one_letter_code
_entity_poly.pdbx_strand_id
1 'polypeptide(L)'
;MVMNEPLGKIITNFRFTLRAALAEKPAFYFTLQRLRPSRRDLIVSKDTEIVIEGYPRSANTFAVAAFLLAQERPVKVAHHLHVPAQVIRAVQWGIPTVVLIRKPEDAIVSRLIRRPDMDIVWALRGYISFYQTITQYRTGFIVAPFEEVVSNFGQVIVQTNERFGTRFVPFEHTEENIQRAFALVEDMDMKDRKKGKVTETTEGRPSWMREELKARKKSELDNPMAKVLLQKARLICKLEIALNAF
;
A
#
# COMPACT_ATOMS: atom_id res chain seq x y z
N MET A 1 32.53 9.50 -20.49
CA MET A 1 31.56 8.61 -21.17
C MET A 1 30.24 8.70 -20.45
N VAL A 2 29.29 9.47 -21.00
CA VAL A 2 27.92 9.56 -20.49
C VAL A 2 27.19 8.29 -20.92
N MET A 3 26.96 7.37 -19.99
CA MET A 3 26.15 6.20 -20.26
C MET A 3 24.70 6.64 -20.47
N ASN A 4 24.20 6.45 -21.68
CA ASN A 4 22.79 6.58 -22.04
C ASN A 4 21.95 5.72 -21.07
N GLU A 5 21.23 6.35 -20.14
CA GLU A 5 20.10 5.70 -19.51
C GLU A 5 19.06 5.37 -20.61
N PRO A 6 18.59 4.12 -20.74
CA PRO A 6 17.61 3.78 -21.76
C PRO A 6 16.35 4.63 -21.54
N LEU A 7 15.87 5.26 -22.61
CA LEU A 7 14.76 6.24 -22.64
C LEU A 7 13.52 5.82 -21.82
N GLY A 8 13.25 4.51 -21.73
CA GLY A 8 12.18 3.94 -20.90
C GLY A 8 12.36 4.12 -19.39
N LYS A 9 13.60 4.10 -18.86
CA LYS A 9 13.89 4.40 -17.45
C LYS A 9 13.65 5.88 -17.16
N ILE A 10 14.10 6.78 -18.02
CA ILE A 10 13.90 8.24 -17.87
C ILE A 10 12.41 8.61 -17.85
N ILE A 11 11.60 8.06 -18.75
CA ILE A 11 10.13 8.31 -18.79
C ILE A 11 9.45 7.76 -17.53
N THR A 12 9.88 6.60 -17.03
CA THR A 12 9.37 5.99 -15.79
C THR A 12 9.73 6.85 -14.57
N ASN A 13 10.96 7.36 -14.54
CA ASN A 13 11.51 8.23 -13.49
C ASN A 13 10.76 9.57 -13.44
N PHE A 14 10.54 10.21 -14.60
CA PHE A 14 9.79 11.47 -14.68
C PHE A 14 8.33 11.30 -14.27
N ARG A 15 7.66 10.23 -14.72
CA ARG A 15 6.29 9.90 -14.28
C ARG A 15 6.20 9.66 -12.78
N PHE A 16 7.23 9.08 -12.18
CA PHE A 16 7.28 8.81 -10.75
C PHE A 16 7.48 10.09 -9.93
N THR A 17 8.45 10.92 -10.30
CA THR A 17 8.71 12.22 -9.66
C THR A 17 7.51 13.16 -9.79
N LEU A 18 6.90 13.23 -10.98
CA LEU A 18 5.68 14.00 -11.20
C LEU A 18 4.53 13.44 -10.35
N ARG A 19 4.40 12.12 -10.24
CA ARG A 19 3.36 11.50 -9.39
C ARG A 19 3.60 11.72 -7.91
N ALA A 20 4.85 11.76 -7.44
CA ALA A 20 5.19 12.10 -6.07
C ALA A 20 4.86 13.58 -5.77
N ALA A 21 5.29 14.51 -6.64
CA ALA A 21 4.99 15.94 -6.50
C ALA A 21 3.48 16.24 -6.63
N LEU A 22 2.75 15.53 -7.48
CA LEU A 22 1.29 15.66 -7.62
C LEU A 22 0.52 14.95 -6.51
N ALA A 23 1.09 13.91 -5.89
CA ALA A 23 0.47 13.22 -4.76
C ALA A 23 0.45 14.06 -3.47
N GLU A 24 1.26 15.11 -3.40
CA GLU A 24 1.18 16.14 -2.35
C GLU A 24 0.05 17.14 -2.57
N LYS A 25 -0.52 17.21 -3.78
CA LYS A 25 -1.64 18.10 -4.12
C LYS A 25 -2.90 17.31 -4.51
N PRO A 26 -3.70 16.88 -3.52
CA PRO A 26 -4.91 16.07 -3.73
C PRO A 26 -5.82 16.57 -4.85
N ALA A 27 -6.03 17.89 -4.95
CA ALA A 27 -6.95 18.47 -5.94
C ALA A 27 -6.53 18.18 -7.40
N PHE A 28 -5.23 18.19 -7.71
CA PHE A 28 -4.75 17.96 -9.07
C PHE A 28 -4.69 16.46 -9.39
N TYR A 29 -4.26 15.63 -8.43
CA TYR A 29 -4.22 14.18 -8.60
C TYR A 29 -5.59 13.58 -8.87
N PHE A 30 -6.63 13.97 -8.10
CA PHE A 30 -7.97 13.43 -8.27
C PHE A 30 -8.65 13.92 -9.55
N THR A 31 -8.38 15.15 -9.98
CA THR A 31 -8.89 15.68 -11.24
C THR A 31 -8.40 14.85 -12.43
N LEU A 32 -7.10 14.51 -12.46
CA LEU A 32 -6.55 13.64 -13.51
C LEU A 32 -7.02 12.18 -13.42
N GLN A 33 -7.24 11.67 -12.21
CA GLN A 33 -7.65 10.27 -12.00
C GLN A 33 -9.15 10.03 -12.26
N ARG A 34 -10.02 11.03 -12.07
CA ARG A 34 -11.47 10.94 -12.39
C ARG A 34 -11.75 10.70 -13.88
N LEU A 35 -10.78 11.02 -14.74
CA LEU A 35 -10.80 10.74 -16.18
C LEU A 35 -10.56 9.25 -16.51
N ARG A 36 -10.22 8.41 -15.53
CA ARG A 36 -10.06 6.95 -15.70
C ARG A 36 -11.21 6.21 -15.03
N PRO A 37 -12.25 5.78 -15.78
CA PRO A 37 -13.46 5.17 -15.21
C PRO A 37 -13.16 3.98 -14.30
N SER A 38 -12.17 3.16 -14.66
CA SER A 38 -11.79 1.93 -13.95
C SER A 38 -11.20 2.12 -12.55
N ARG A 39 -11.06 3.37 -12.07
CA ARG A 39 -10.50 3.73 -10.76
C ARG A 39 -11.46 4.57 -9.91
N ARG A 40 -12.67 4.87 -10.39
CA ARG A 40 -13.61 5.77 -9.68
C ARG A 40 -14.02 5.21 -8.32
N ASP A 41 -14.30 3.92 -8.25
CA ASP A 41 -14.74 3.26 -7.02
C ASP A 41 -13.62 3.11 -5.98
N LEU A 42 -12.36 3.27 -6.41
CA LEU A 42 -11.17 3.20 -5.56
C LEU A 42 -10.79 4.55 -4.96
N ILE A 43 -11.33 5.64 -5.50
CA ILE A 43 -11.00 7.02 -5.14
C ILE A 43 -11.86 7.45 -3.97
N VAL A 44 -11.23 8.03 -2.96
CA VAL A 44 -11.92 8.69 -1.85
C VAL A 44 -12.89 9.77 -2.35
N SER A 45 -14.14 9.67 -1.90
CA SER A 45 -15.24 10.58 -2.16
C SER A 45 -15.96 10.93 -0.86
N LYS A 46 -16.91 11.86 -0.90
CA LYS A 46 -17.61 12.35 0.31
C LYS A 46 -18.51 11.30 0.97
N ASP A 47 -18.91 10.28 0.22
CA ASP A 47 -19.67 9.12 0.68
C ASP A 47 -18.76 7.90 0.98
N THR A 48 -17.43 8.06 0.95
CA THR A 48 -16.51 7.03 1.43
C THR A 48 -16.64 6.92 2.95
N GLU A 49 -16.83 5.71 3.44
CA GLU A 49 -17.01 5.44 4.86
C GLU A 49 -15.70 5.10 5.57
N ILE A 50 -14.72 4.55 4.85
CA ILE A 50 -13.39 4.25 5.36
C ILE A 50 -12.35 4.25 4.24
N VAL A 51 -11.13 4.68 4.56
CA VAL A 51 -9.96 4.55 3.70
C VAL A 51 -8.99 3.54 4.28
N ILE A 52 -8.63 2.52 3.48
CA ILE A 52 -7.59 1.55 3.83
C ILE A 52 -6.50 1.66 2.77
N GLU A 53 -5.37 2.23 3.16
CA GLU A 53 -4.27 2.55 2.24
C GLU A 53 -2.91 2.28 2.83
N GLY A 54 -1.93 2.15 1.96
CA GLY A 54 -0.55 1.91 2.36
C GLY A 54 0.34 1.81 1.15
N TYR A 55 1.65 1.78 1.39
CA TYR A 55 2.58 1.46 0.34
C TYR A 55 2.29 0.06 -0.23
N PRO A 56 2.49 -0.21 -1.53
CA PRO A 56 2.23 -1.52 -2.11
C PRO A 56 2.97 -2.63 -1.36
N ARG A 57 2.33 -3.79 -1.25
CA ARG A 57 2.85 -4.99 -0.56
C ARG A 57 2.90 -4.90 0.97
N SER A 58 2.15 -3.96 1.55
CA SER A 58 1.87 -3.86 3.00
C SER A 58 0.48 -4.39 3.38
N ALA A 59 0.09 -5.57 2.89
CA ALA A 59 -1.21 -6.22 3.16
C ALA A 59 -2.50 -5.50 2.69
N ASN A 60 -2.40 -4.50 1.80
CA ASN A 60 -3.56 -3.73 1.31
C ASN A 60 -4.75 -4.57 0.82
N THR A 61 -4.52 -5.52 -0.08
CA THR A 61 -5.59 -6.36 -0.64
C THR A 61 -6.24 -7.23 0.43
N PHE A 62 -5.42 -7.85 1.29
CA PHE A 62 -5.90 -8.66 2.41
C PHE A 62 -6.74 -7.83 3.38
N ALA A 63 -6.27 -6.66 3.80
CA ALA A 63 -6.99 -5.80 4.73
C ALA A 63 -8.36 -5.38 4.19
N VAL A 64 -8.44 -5.00 2.91
CA VAL A 64 -9.72 -4.66 2.27
C VAL A 64 -10.64 -5.88 2.18
N ALA A 65 -10.11 -7.04 1.78
CA ALA A 65 -10.89 -8.27 1.67
C ALA A 65 -11.42 -8.73 3.04
N ALA A 66 -10.57 -8.78 4.07
CA ALA A 66 -10.94 -9.14 5.43
C ALA A 66 -11.95 -8.14 6.01
N PHE A 67 -11.75 -6.84 5.78
CA PHE A 67 -12.69 -5.80 6.22
C PHE A 67 -14.07 -6.03 5.61
N LEU A 68 -14.15 -6.15 4.28
CA LEU A 68 -15.41 -6.34 3.56
C LEU A 68 -16.11 -7.65 3.94
N LEU A 69 -15.34 -8.72 4.12
CA LEU A 69 -15.87 -10.02 4.54
C LEU A 69 -16.52 -9.98 5.92
N ALA A 70 -16.00 -9.15 6.83
CA ALA A 70 -16.57 -8.98 8.17
C ALA A 70 -17.84 -8.12 8.20
N GLN A 71 -18.07 -7.25 7.22
CA GLN A 71 -19.20 -6.31 7.28
C GLN A 71 -20.53 -6.98 6.90
N GLU A 72 -21.57 -6.73 7.68
CA GLU A 72 -22.94 -7.22 7.44
C GLU A 72 -23.67 -6.49 6.31
N ARG A 73 -23.11 -5.37 5.85
CA ARG A 73 -23.64 -4.56 4.74
C ARG A 73 -22.52 -4.12 3.81
N PRO A 74 -22.85 -3.73 2.57
CA PRO A 74 -21.91 -3.03 1.71
C PRO A 74 -21.39 -1.76 2.39
N VAL A 75 -20.07 -1.61 2.43
CA VAL A 75 -19.36 -0.43 2.94
C VAL A 75 -18.51 0.16 1.83
N LYS A 76 -18.58 1.48 1.62
CA LYS A 76 -17.79 2.16 0.60
C LYS A 76 -16.37 2.40 1.08
N VAL A 77 -15.43 1.56 0.63
CA VAL A 77 -14.01 1.63 0.98
C VAL A 77 -13.22 2.30 -0.15
N ALA A 78 -12.43 3.34 0.15
CA ALA A 78 -11.43 3.84 -0.79
C ALA A 78 -10.06 3.18 -0.53
N HIS A 79 -9.40 2.72 -1.59
CA HIS A 79 -8.21 1.87 -1.48
C HIS A 79 -7.38 1.80 -2.78
N HIS A 80 -6.22 1.13 -2.73
CA HIS A 80 -5.43 0.68 -3.90
C HIS A 80 -5.01 1.76 -4.92
N LEU A 81 -5.01 3.03 -4.55
CA LEU A 81 -4.33 4.07 -5.32
C LEU A 81 -2.85 4.17 -4.94
N HIS A 82 -2.51 3.78 -3.71
CA HIS A 82 -1.16 3.79 -3.16
C HIS A 82 -0.47 5.14 -3.30
N VAL A 83 -1.20 6.22 -3.00
CA VAL A 83 -0.70 7.59 -3.01
C VAL A 83 -1.06 8.32 -1.72
N PRO A 84 -0.17 9.20 -1.22
CA PRO A 84 -0.46 10.08 -0.08
C PRO A 84 -1.74 10.88 -0.23
N ALA A 85 -2.05 11.37 -1.45
CA ALA A 85 -3.23 12.17 -1.72
C ALA A 85 -4.55 11.56 -1.22
N GLN A 86 -4.68 10.23 -1.25
CA GLN A 86 -5.86 9.52 -0.76
C GLN A 86 -6.00 9.62 0.76
N VAL A 87 -4.91 9.41 1.48
CA VAL A 87 -4.84 9.56 2.94
C VAL A 87 -5.11 11.01 3.33
N ILE A 88 -4.38 11.96 2.73
CA ILE A 88 -4.50 13.40 3.04
C ILE A 88 -5.95 13.85 2.87
N ARG A 89 -6.58 13.46 1.76
CA ARG A 89 -7.95 13.86 1.47
C ARG A 89 -8.96 13.27 2.44
N ALA A 90 -8.77 12.01 2.86
CA ALA A 90 -9.61 11.37 3.85
C ALA A 90 -9.52 12.08 5.21
N VAL A 91 -8.30 12.38 5.65
CA VAL A 91 -8.03 13.15 6.88
C VAL A 91 -8.71 14.52 6.84
N GLN A 92 -8.54 15.26 5.74
CA GLN A 92 -9.18 16.58 5.55
C GLN A 92 -10.71 16.53 5.58
N TRP A 93 -11.31 15.38 5.30
CA TRP A 93 -12.76 15.18 5.31
C TRP A 93 -13.27 14.51 6.58
N GLY A 94 -12.38 14.18 7.54
CA GLY A 94 -12.75 13.47 8.75
C GLY A 94 -13.21 12.03 8.49
N ILE A 95 -12.78 11.42 7.38
CA ILE A 95 -13.14 10.05 7.03
C ILE A 95 -12.23 9.09 7.81
N PRO A 96 -12.78 8.04 8.46
CA PRO A 96 -12.00 6.98 9.11
C PRO A 96 -10.89 6.46 8.19
N THR A 97 -9.65 6.51 8.65
CA THR A 97 -8.48 6.21 7.81
C THR A 97 -7.52 5.28 8.52
N VAL A 98 -7.21 4.16 7.86
CA VAL A 98 -6.25 3.15 8.29
C VAL A 98 -5.08 3.13 7.32
N VAL A 99 -3.88 3.43 7.82
CA VAL A 99 -2.64 3.41 7.05
C VAL A 99 -1.85 2.15 7.38
N LEU A 100 -1.75 1.25 6.40
CA LEU A 100 -1.00 0.01 6.52
C LEU A 100 0.50 0.27 6.32
N ILE A 101 1.33 -0.31 7.18
CA ILE A 101 2.78 -0.19 7.10
C ILE A 101 3.48 -1.53 7.28
N ARG A 102 4.57 -1.72 6.56
CA ARG A 102 5.39 -2.93 6.61
C ARG A 102 6.86 -2.55 6.66
N LYS A 103 7.69 -3.42 7.27
CA LYS A 103 9.15 -3.32 7.18
C LYS A 103 9.57 -3.05 5.72
N PRO A 104 10.39 -2.03 5.47
CA PRO A 104 10.66 -1.57 4.11
C PRO A 104 11.35 -2.65 3.26
N GLU A 105 12.25 -3.45 3.82
CA GLU A 105 12.92 -4.56 3.13
C GLU A 105 11.90 -5.51 2.51
N ASP A 106 10.94 -5.96 3.31
CA ASP A 106 9.96 -6.96 2.90
C ASP A 106 8.97 -6.38 1.88
N ALA A 107 8.53 -5.14 2.09
CA ALA A 107 7.66 -4.43 1.16
C ALA A 107 8.34 -4.20 -0.20
N ILE A 108 9.59 -3.74 -0.19
CA ILE A 108 10.38 -3.45 -1.39
C ILE A 108 10.70 -4.73 -2.13
N VAL A 109 11.25 -5.76 -1.48
CA VAL A 109 11.57 -7.05 -2.11
C VAL A 109 10.31 -7.68 -2.69
N SER A 110 9.19 -7.70 -1.94
CA SER A 110 7.92 -8.21 -2.46
C SER A 110 7.44 -7.42 -3.69
N ARG A 111 7.65 -6.10 -3.71
CA ARG A 111 7.28 -5.25 -4.83
C ARG A 111 8.15 -5.50 -6.06
N LEU A 112 9.46 -5.67 -5.89
CA LEU A 112 10.39 -5.99 -6.97
C LEU A 112 10.18 -7.39 -7.55
N ILE A 113 9.71 -8.36 -6.75
CA ILE A 113 9.31 -9.67 -7.27
C ILE A 113 8.05 -9.54 -8.14
N ARG A 114 7.08 -8.73 -7.71
CA ARG A 114 5.85 -8.47 -8.47
C ARG A 114 6.10 -7.61 -9.71
N ARG A 115 7.12 -6.74 -9.67
CA ARG A 115 7.52 -5.81 -10.72
C ARG A 115 9.03 -5.87 -10.93
N PRO A 116 9.55 -6.93 -11.59
CA PRO A 116 10.99 -7.11 -11.81
C PRO A 116 11.63 -5.99 -12.64
N ASP A 117 10.82 -5.27 -13.41
CA ASP A 117 11.17 -4.10 -14.21
C ASP A 117 11.41 -2.83 -13.37
N MET A 118 10.99 -2.83 -12.11
CA MET A 118 11.11 -1.69 -11.22
C MET A 118 12.52 -1.57 -10.66
N ASP A 119 13.02 -0.34 -10.63
CA ASP A 119 14.30 -0.02 -10.00
C ASP A 119 14.16 0.14 -8.48
N ILE A 120 15.14 -0.40 -7.74
CA ILE A 120 15.12 -0.45 -6.28
C ILE A 120 15.20 0.92 -5.62
N VAL A 121 15.98 1.85 -6.18
CA VAL A 121 16.11 3.22 -5.67
C VAL A 121 14.76 3.93 -5.77
N TRP A 122 14.04 3.71 -6.87
CA TRP A 122 12.69 4.26 -7.05
C TRP A 122 11.65 3.62 -6.14
N ALA A 123 11.73 2.30 -5.93
CA ALA A 123 10.87 1.64 -4.95
C ALA A 123 11.10 2.25 -3.54
N LEU A 124 12.35 2.41 -3.12
CA LEU A 124 12.70 2.98 -1.82
C LEU A 124 12.26 4.45 -1.68
N ARG A 125 12.52 5.27 -2.71
CA ARG A 125 12.04 6.66 -2.76
C ARG A 125 10.52 6.73 -2.67
N GLY A 126 9.81 5.81 -3.31
CA GLY A 126 8.36 5.68 -3.21
C GLY A 126 7.87 5.41 -1.81
N TYR A 127 8.52 4.47 -1.12
CA TYR A 127 8.19 4.14 0.26
C TYR A 127 8.39 5.36 1.16
N ILE A 128 9.58 5.97 1.07
CA ILE A 128 9.92 7.18 1.85
C ILE A 128 8.92 8.29 1.56
N SER A 129 8.68 8.61 0.29
CA SER A 129 7.75 9.67 -0.11
C SER A 129 6.34 9.39 0.40
N PHE A 130 5.85 8.14 0.31
CA PHE A 130 4.50 7.82 0.76
C PHE A 130 4.31 8.17 2.25
N TYR A 131 5.15 7.60 3.10
CA TYR A 131 5.00 7.74 4.56
C TYR A 131 5.42 9.13 5.04
N GLN A 132 6.54 9.68 4.54
CA GLN A 132 7.01 11.01 4.94
C GLN A 132 5.99 12.11 4.62
N THR A 133 5.29 12.01 3.48
CA THR A 133 4.28 13.01 3.09
C THR A 133 3.07 13.00 4.04
N ILE A 134 2.63 11.83 4.50
CA ILE A 134 1.46 11.70 5.38
C ILE A 134 1.78 11.92 6.85
N THR A 135 3.05 11.88 7.28
CA THR A 135 3.47 12.10 8.68
C THR A 135 2.90 13.39 9.28
N GLN A 136 2.80 14.48 8.52
CA GLN A 136 2.23 15.74 9.00
C GLN A 136 0.72 15.66 9.33
N TYR A 137 0.03 14.62 8.84
CA TYR A 137 -1.40 14.36 9.07
C TYR A 137 -1.62 13.22 10.08
N ARG A 138 -0.59 12.86 10.86
CA ARG A 138 -0.54 11.65 11.69
C ARG A 138 -1.72 11.50 12.64
N THR A 139 -2.26 12.60 13.18
CA THR A 139 -3.38 12.58 14.11
C THR A 139 -4.71 12.19 13.47
N GLY A 140 -4.81 12.22 12.14
CA GLY A 140 -6.03 11.94 11.38
C GLY A 140 -6.20 10.51 10.90
N PHE A 141 -5.26 9.60 11.18
CA PHE A 141 -5.33 8.19 10.79
C PHE A 141 -4.73 7.28 11.88
N ILE A 142 -5.09 6.01 11.84
CA ILE A 142 -4.39 4.97 12.61
C ILE A 142 -3.33 4.29 11.72
N VAL A 143 -2.26 3.80 12.31
CA VAL A 143 -1.23 3.02 11.62
C VAL A 143 -1.39 1.56 11.98
N ALA A 144 -1.52 0.69 10.98
CA ALA A 144 -1.64 -0.75 11.18
C ALA A 144 -0.40 -1.48 10.65
N PRO A 145 0.47 -2.00 11.53
CA PRO A 145 1.62 -2.82 11.14
C PRO A 145 1.17 -4.09 10.40
N PHE A 146 1.92 -4.47 9.38
CA PHE A 146 1.66 -5.65 8.55
C PHE A 146 1.44 -6.91 9.40
N GLU A 147 2.30 -7.13 10.39
CA GLU A 147 2.26 -8.27 11.29
C GLU A 147 0.96 -8.33 12.11
N GLU A 148 0.40 -7.19 12.52
CA GLU A 148 -0.89 -7.10 13.20
C GLU A 148 -2.04 -7.33 12.23
N VAL A 149 -1.96 -6.74 11.03
CA VAL A 149 -2.99 -6.91 10.00
C VAL A 149 -3.16 -8.37 9.61
N VAL A 150 -2.07 -9.15 9.49
CA VAL A 150 -2.15 -10.55 9.06
C VAL A 150 -2.36 -11.55 10.19
N SER A 151 -2.36 -11.11 11.46
CA SER A 151 -2.52 -12.02 12.61
C SER A 151 -3.72 -11.66 13.50
N ASN A 152 -4.12 -10.39 13.54
CA ASN A 152 -5.22 -9.90 14.35
C ASN A 152 -5.83 -8.61 13.75
N PHE A 153 -6.35 -8.71 12.52
CA PHE A 153 -6.98 -7.57 11.87
C PHE A 153 -8.22 -7.04 12.62
N GLY A 154 -8.91 -7.88 13.39
CA GLY A 154 -10.03 -7.47 14.23
C GLY A 154 -9.66 -6.35 15.19
N GLN A 155 -8.48 -6.41 15.81
CA GLN A 155 -8.02 -5.35 16.71
C GLN A 155 -7.82 -4.00 15.99
N VAL A 156 -7.33 -4.02 14.75
CA VAL A 156 -7.19 -2.80 13.93
C VAL A 156 -8.56 -2.15 13.68
N ILE A 157 -9.60 -2.96 13.45
CA ILE A 157 -10.97 -2.46 13.26
C ILE A 157 -11.54 -1.90 14.57
N VAL A 158 -11.28 -2.56 15.71
CA VAL A 158 -11.68 -2.06 17.04
C VAL A 158 -11.04 -0.70 17.31
N GLN A 159 -9.73 -0.56 17.12
CA GLN A 159 -9.01 0.72 17.27
C GLN A 159 -9.57 1.79 16.32
N THR A 160 -9.96 1.41 15.09
CA THR A 160 -10.60 2.32 14.14
C THR A 160 -11.94 2.83 14.69
N ASN A 161 -12.76 1.94 15.24
CA ASN A 161 -14.04 2.30 15.85
C ASN A 161 -13.87 3.23 17.04
N GLU A 162 -12.92 2.94 17.93
CA GLU A 162 -12.61 3.79 19.08
C GLU A 162 -12.13 5.17 18.65
N ARG A 163 -11.26 5.25 17.64
CA ARG A 163 -10.67 6.51 17.17
C ARG A 163 -11.68 7.41 16.45
N PHE A 164 -12.56 6.83 15.65
CA PHE A 164 -13.44 7.57 14.75
C PHE A 164 -14.93 7.53 15.12
N GLY A 165 -15.29 6.83 16.20
CA GLY A 165 -16.69 6.66 16.61
C GLY A 165 -17.50 5.80 15.63
N THR A 166 -16.85 4.94 14.85
CA THR A 166 -17.52 4.02 13.91
C THR A 166 -17.99 2.74 14.58
N ARG A 167 -18.75 1.93 13.85
CA ARG A 167 -19.31 0.64 14.32
C ARG A 167 -19.06 -0.48 13.30
N PHE A 168 -17.86 -0.53 12.74
CA PHE A 168 -17.48 -1.61 11.83
C PHE A 168 -17.36 -2.92 12.59
N VAL A 169 -17.79 -4.02 11.97
CA VAL A 169 -17.71 -5.35 12.59
C VAL A 169 -16.25 -5.81 12.56
N PRO A 170 -15.64 -6.18 13.70
CA PRO A 170 -14.28 -6.71 13.75
C PRO A 170 -14.15 -8.01 12.95
N PHE A 171 -13.01 -8.19 12.28
CA PHE A 171 -12.70 -9.42 11.56
C PHE A 171 -12.25 -10.51 12.53
N GLU A 172 -12.97 -11.63 12.55
CA GLU A 172 -12.60 -12.81 13.33
C GLU A 172 -11.52 -13.63 12.61
N HIS A 173 -10.36 -13.77 13.25
CA HIS A 173 -9.18 -14.39 12.65
C HIS A 173 -9.20 -15.93 12.75
N THR A 174 -10.29 -16.55 12.29
CA THR A 174 -10.42 -18.00 12.18
C THR A 174 -9.78 -18.51 10.89
N GLU A 175 -9.33 -19.76 10.88
CA GLU A 175 -8.74 -20.38 9.67
C GLU A 175 -9.70 -20.31 8.47
N GLU A 176 -10.99 -20.54 8.69
CA GLU A 176 -12.02 -20.44 7.66
C GLU A 176 -12.13 -19.01 7.08
N ASN A 177 -12.18 -17.99 7.94
CA ASN A 177 -12.27 -16.60 7.50
C ASN A 177 -11.01 -16.15 6.76
N ILE A 178 -9.84 -16.61 7.19
CA ILE A 178 -8.56 -16.35 6.52
C ILE A 178 -8.59 -16.94 5.10
N GLN A 179 -9.03 -18.19 4.94
CA GLN A 179 -9.15 -18.83 3.62
C GLN A 179 -10.12 -18.09 2.71
N ARG A 180 -11.28 -17.67 3.25
CA ARG A 180 -12.26 -16.85 2.51
C ARG A 180 -11.68 -15.49 2.11
N ALA A 181 -10.92 -14.84 2.98
CA ALA A 181 -10.24 -13.59 2.66
C ALA A 181 -9.20 -13.79 1.55
N PHE A 182 -8.42 -14.88 1.59
CA PHE A 182 -7.46 -15.20 0.51
C PHE A 182 -8.15 -15.49 -0.82
N ALA A 183 -9.28 -16.20 -0.84
CA ALA A 183 -10.05 -16.41 -2.05
C ALA A 183 -10.53 -15.08 -2.67
N LEU A 184 -10.94 -14.11 -1.84
CA LEU A 184 -11.28 -12.76 -2.30
C LEU A 184 -10.06 -11.98 -2.82
N VAL A 185 -8.90 -12.13 -2.18
CA VAL A 185 -7.64 -11.54 -2.65
C VAL A 185 -7.28 -12.07 -4.04
N GLU A 186 -7.43 -13.37 -4.28
CA GLU A 186 -7.17 -13.98 -5.59
C GLU A 186 -8.10 -13.41 -6.67
N ASP A 187 -9.40 -13.27 -6.40
CA ASP A 187 -10.36 -12.65 -7.33
C ASP A 187 -10.00 -11.19 -7.65
N MET A 188 -9.64 -10.40 -6.63
CA MET A 188 -9.17 -9.02 -6.81
C MET A 188 -7.92 -8.96 -7.68
N ASP A 189 -6.94 -9.83 -7.42
CA ASP A 189 -5.69 -9.92 -8.17
C ASP A 189 -5.94 -10.35 -9.63
N MET A 190 -6.86 -11.28 -9.89
CA MET A 190 -7.25 -11.69 -11.24
C MET A 190 -7.89 -10.53 -12.02
N LYS A 191 -8.76 -9.74 -11.38
CA LYS A 191 -9.38 -8.55 -11.99
C LYS A 191 -8.33 -7.48 -12.35
N ASP A 192 -7.30 -7.30 -11.53
CA ASP A 192 -6.20 -6.39 -11.83
C ASP A 192 -5.29 -6.91 -12.97
N ARG A 193 -5.09 -8.23 -13.08
CA ARG A 193 -4.36 -8.87 -14.20
C ARG A 193 -5.06 -8.66 -15.53
N LYS A 194 -6.38 -8.91 -15.60
CA LYS A 194 -7.19 -8.72 -16.82
C LYS A 194 -7.16 -7.26 -17.34
N LYS A 195 -6.87 -6.29 -16.46
CA LYS A 195 -6.68 -4.87 -16.81
C LYS A 195 -5.25 -4.52 -17.28
N GLY A 196 -4.39 -5.51 -17.54
CA GLY A 196 -3.05 -5.32 -18.13
C GLY A 196 -2.00 -4.68 -17.21
N LYS A 197 -2.23 -4.65 -15.89
CA LYS A 197 -1.33 -4.00 -14.92
C LYS A 197 -0.18 -4.89 -14.42
N VAL A 198 -0.17 -6.15 -14.82
CA VAL A 198 0.61 -7.21 -14.17
C VAL A 198 1.16 -8.19 -15.21
N THR A 199 2.47 -8.44 -15.17
CA THR A 199 3.11 -9.62 -15.76
C THR A 199 3.08 -10.79 -14.76
N GLU A 200 3.04 -12.02 -15.29
CA GLU A 200 2.85 -13.31 -14.60
C GLU A 200 3.27 -13.38 -13.11
N THR A 201 2.40 -13.93 -12.27
CA THR A 201 2.69 -14.14 -10.86
C THR A 201 3.70 -15.24 -10.60
N THR A 202 4.59 -14.96 -9.66
CA THR A 202 5.52 -15.91 -9.01
C THR A 202 4.81 -17.01 -8.20
N GLU A 203 3.49 -16.91 -8.00
CA GLU A 203 2.66 -17.80 -7.18
C GLU A 203 2.59 -19.24 -7.70
N GLY A 204 2.79 -19.45 -9.01
CA GLY A 204 2.89 -20.79 -9.61
C GLY A 204 4.30 -21.40 -9.60
N ARG A 205 5.32 -20.70 -9.09
CA ARG A 205 6.71 -21.19 -9.12
C ARG A 205 6.99 -22.12 -7.94
N PRO A 206 7.85 -23.14 -8.09
CA PRO A 206 8.32 -23.95 -6.96
C PRO A 206 8.94 -23.09 -5.83
N SER A 207 8.86 -23.54 -4.57
CA SER A 207 9.30 -22.76 -3.39
C SER A 207 10.75 -22.27 -3.50
N TRP A 208 11.67 -23.16 -3.92
CA TRP A 208 13.09 -22.84 -4.09
C TRP A 208 13.33 -21.70 -5.08
N MET A 209 12.57 -21.64 -6.17
CA MET A 209 12.70 -20.60 -7.19
C MET A 209 12.18 -19.25 -6.67
N ARG A 210 11.19 -19.26 -5.76
CA ARG A 210 10.74 -18.02 -5.08
C ARG A 210 11.77 -17.54 -4.07
N GLU A 211 12.41 -18.46 -3.36
CA GLU A 211 13.47 -18.13 -2.39
C GLU A 211 14.71 -17.58 -3.09
N GLU A 212 15.12 -18.15 -4.20
CA GLU A 212 16.22 -17.64 -5.02
C GLU A 212 15.93 -16.24 -5.57
N LEU A 213 14.71 -16.00 -6.07
CA LEU A 213 14.29 -14.67 -6.51
C LEU A 213 14.26 -13.66 -5.36
N LYS A 214 13.80 -14.07 -4.17
CA LYS A 214 13.86 -13.22 -2.96
C LYS A 214 15.30 -12.91 -2.60
N ALA A 215 16.19 -13.89 -2.58
CA ALA A 215 17.60 -13.71 -2.25
C ALA A 215 18.28 -12.76 -3.25
N ARG A 216 18.05 -12.96 -4.55
CA ARG A 216 18.57 -12.09 -5.61
C ARG A 216 18.05 -10.66 -5.51
N LYS A 217 16.75 -10.46 -5.23
CA LYS A 217 16.20 -9.11 -5.03
C LYS A 217 16.66 -8.48 -3.71
N LYS A 218 16.98 -9.28 -2.71
CA LYS A 218 17.53 -8.79 -1.44
C LYS A 218 18.96 -8.29 -1.62
N SER A 219 19.79 -8.91 -2.46
CA SER A 219 21.15 -8.40 -2.73
C SER A 219 21.16 -7.07 -3.48
N GLU A 220 20.09 -6.71 -4.21
CA GLU A 220 19.96 -5.37 -4.79
C GLU A 220 19.89 -4.27 -3.71
N LEU A 221 19.47 -4.60 -2.47
CA LEU A 221 19.50 -3.66 -1.34
C LEU A 221 20.92 -3.37 -0.85
N ASP A 222 21.92 -4.16 -1.25
CA ASP A 222 23.30 -3.95 -0.82
C ASP A 222 24.03 -2.83 -1.57
N ASN A 223 23.40 -2.28 -2.61
CA ASN A 223 23.88 -1.09 -3.30
C ASN A 223 24.05 0.10 -2.31
N PRO A 224 25.15 0.89 -2.39
CA PRO A 224 25.41 1.99 -1.45
C PRO A 224 24.26 2.99 -1.33
N MET A 225 23.65 3.40 -2.45
CA MET A 225 22.52 4.32 -2.46
C MET A 225 21.26 3.68 -1.87
N ALA A 226 21.01 2.40 -2.19
CA ALA A 226 19.89 1.65 -1.63
C ALA A 226 20.03 1.50 -0.11
N LYS A 227 21.24 1.27 0.42
CA LYS A 227 21.51 1.19 1.87
C LYS A 227 21.14 2.48 2.60
N VAL A 228 21.54 3.64 2.07
CA VAL A 228 21.22 4.95 2.67
C VAL A 228 19.70 5.19 2.68
N LEU A 229 19.04 4.94 1.55
CA LEU A 229 17.58 5.09 1.47
C LEU A 229 16.84 4.09 2.35
N LEU A 230 17.33 2.85 2.44
CA LEU A 230 16.74 1.83 3.29
C LEU A 230 16.84 2.20 4.78
N GLN A 231 17.98 2.75 5.22
CA GLN A 231 18.11 3.27 6.59
C GLN A 231 17.08 4.37 6.88
N LYS A 232 16.89 5.32 5.95
CA LYS A 232 15.85 6.35 6.07
C LYS A 232 14.45 5.74 6.12
N ALA A 233 14.14 4.78 5.26
CA ALA A 233 12.85 4.09 5.24
C ALA A 233 12.58 3.34 6.55
N ARG A 234 13.59 2.69 7.13
CA ARG A 234 13.50 2.02 8.44
C ARG A 234 13.17 2.99 9.56
N LEU A 235 13.83 4.16 9.57
CA LEU A 235 13.57 5.19 10.58
C LEU A 235 12.12 5.68 10.50
N ILE A 236 11.64 6.02 9.30
CA ILE A 236 10.24 6.42 9.09
C ILE A 236 9.28 5.32 9.54
N CYS A 237 9.52 4.07 9.14
CA CYS A 237 8.67 2.94 9.55
C CYS A 237 8.59 2.79 11.07
N LYS A 238 9.73 2.88 11.76
CA LYS A 238 9.78 2.80 13.23
C LYS A 238 9.03 3.97 13.88
N LEU A 239 9.22 5.19 13.37
CA LEU A 239 8.55 6.39 13.89
C LEU A 239 7.02 6.28 13.75
N GLU A 240 6.52 5.93 12.57
CA GLU A 240 5.08 5.81 12.31
C GLU A 240 4.41 4.76 13.22
N ILE A 241 5.09 3.64 13.46
CA ILE A 241 4.63 2.59 14.37
C ILE A 241 4.68 3.05 15.82
N ALA A 242 5.77 3.70 16.26
CA ALA A 242 5.92 4.17 17.64
C ALA A 242 4.87 5.25 17.99
N LEU A 243 4.54 6.12 17.03
CA LEU A 243 3.49 7.13 17.18
C LEU A 243 2.07 6.53 17.21
N ASN A 244 1.90 5.23 16.95
CA ASN A 244 0.61 4.56 17.06
C ASN A 244 0.27 4.12 18.49
N ALA A 245 1.24 4.11 19.39
CA ALA A 245 1.05 3.73 20.78
C ALA A 245 0.53 4.88 21.66
N PHE A 246 0.15 6.02 21.07
CA PHE A 246 -0.33 7.25 21.71
C PHE A 246 -1.56 7.78 20.97
#